data_AF-R9MCR4-F1
#
_entry.id   AF-R9MCR4-F1
#
_cell.length_a   1.000
_cell.length_b   1.000
_cell.length_c   1.000
_cell.angle_alpha   90.00
_cell.angle_beta   90.00
_cell.angle_gamma   90.00
#
_symmetry.space_group_name_H-M   'P 1'
#
loop_
_entity.id
_entity.type
_entity.pdbx_description
1 polymer ?
#
loop_
_entity_poly.entity_id
_entity_poly.type
_entity_poly.pdbx_seq_one_letter_code
_entity_poly.pdbx_strand_id
1 'polypeptide(L)'
;MKVNGIIRRVDDLGRVTIPKEVRRKFSITDGTPMEIFTNSDGIILRKYSAGEELLNMVSVLAEAVDDSVDDLEREKVSAIREHIKEIRNVLK
;
A
#
# COMPACT_ATOMS: atom_id res chain seq x y z
N MET A 1 -13.04 -15.52 -2.41
CA MET A 1 -11.90 -15.33 -3.34
C MET A 1 -12.30 -15.83 -4.72
N LYS A 2 -12.09 -15.05 -5.79
CA LYS A 2 -12.35 -15.52 -7.15
C LYS A 2 -11.09 -16.21 -7.65
N VAL A 3 -11.09 -17.55 -7.69
CA VAL A 3 -9.94 -18.35 -8.14
C VAL A 3 -10.03 -18.47 -9.65
N ASN A 4 -9.19 -17.72 -10.37
CA ASN A 4 -9.18 -17.78 -11.84
C ASN A 4 -8.56 -19.07 -12.39
N GLY A 5 -7.95 -19.92 -11.55
CA GLY A 5 -7.45 -21.25 -11.92
C GLY A 5 -6.32 -21.27 -12.97
N ILE A 6 -5.63 -20.14 -13.17
CA ILE A 6 -4.62 -20.02 -14.23
C ILE A 6 -3.33 -20.67 -13.79
N ILE A 7 -2.89 -21.71 -14.50
CA ILE A 7 -1.63 -22.41 -14.25
C ILE A 7 -0.52 -21.82 -15.13
N ARG A 8 0.63 -21.54 -14.53
CA ARG A 8 1.87 -21.14 -15.21
C ARG A 8 3.03 -21.94 -14.69
N ARG A 9 3.96 -22.27 -15.59
CA ARG A 9 5.22 -22.89 -15.22
C ARG A 9 6.21 -21.78 -14.82
N VAL A 10 7.04 -22.12 -13.85
CA VAL A 10 8.21 -21.34 -13.48
C VAL A 10 9.28 -21.58 -14.55
N ASP A 11 10.02 -20.54 -14.93
CA ASP A 11 11.17 -20.71 -15.81
C ASP A 11 12.41 -21.23 -15.06
N ASP A 12 13.53 -21.37 -15.76
CA ASP A 12 14.81 -21.82 -15.24
C ASP A 12 15.41 -20.90 -14.17
N LEU A 13 14.98 -19.63 -14.12
CA LEU A 13 15.45 -18.62 -13.17
C LEU A 13 14.49 -18.40 -12.00
N GLY A 14 13.40 -19.15 -11.91
CA GLY A 14 12.43 -18.99 -10.82
C GLY A 14 11.35 -17.92 -11.07
N ARG A 15 11.25 -17.36 -12.28
CA ARG A 15 10.26 -16.32 -12.60
C ARG A 15 8.92 -16.93 -13.01
N VAL A 16 7.83 -16.24 -12.70
CA VAL A 16 6.47 -16.60 -13.15
C VAL A 16 5.86 -15.47 -13.95
N THR A 17 5.22 -15.81 -15.07
CA THR A 17 4.60 -14.81 -15.96
C THR A 17 3.19 -14.46 -15.49
N ILE A 18 2.93 -13.17 -15.27
CA ILE A 18 1.58 -12.66 -14.97
C ILE A 18 0.76 -12.55 -16.28
N PRO A 19 -0.40 -13.24 -16.40
CA PRO A 19 -1.24 -13.17 -17.60
C PRO A 19 -1.68 -11.76 -17.96
N LYS A 20 -1.87 -11.48 -19.26
CA LYS A 20 -2.19 -10.14 -19.78
C LYS A 20 -3.51 -9.61 -19.22
N GLU A 21 -4.51 -10.46 -18.98
CA GLU A 21 -5.79 -10.04 -18.40
C GLU A 21 -5.62 -9.54 -16.95
N VAL A 22 -4.81 -10.25 -16.15
CA VAL A 22 -4.49 -9.85 -14.77
C VAL A 22 -3.72 -8.53 -14.78
N ARG A 23 -2.73 -8.40 -15.67
CA ARG A 23 -1.97 -7.15 -15.85
C ARG A 23 -2.88 -5.97 -16.18
N ARG A 24 -3.81 -6.12 -17.13
CA ARG A 24 -4.77 -5.06 -17.49
C ARG A 24 -5.68 -4.70 -16.32
N LYS A 25 -6.19 -5.70 -15.58
CA LYS A 25 -7.08 -5.48 -14.44
C LYS A 25 -6.42 -4.67 -13.32
N PHE A 26 -5.14 -4.91 -13.06
CA PHE A 26 -4.39 -4.25 -11.99
C PHE A 26 -3.48 -3.11 -12.47
N SER A 27 -3.57 -2.74 -13.77
CA SER A 27 -2.73 -1.73 -14.43
C SER A 27 -1.23 -1.98 -14.24
N ILE A 28 -0.80 -3.23 -14.37
CA ILE A 28 0.62 -3.64 -14.27
C ILE A 28 1.24 -3.59 -15.66
N THR A 29 2.04 -2.56 -15.90
CA THR A 29 2.80 -2.38 -17.15
C THR A 29 4.20 -2.99 -17.01
N ASP A 30 4.98 -2.93 -18.08
CA ASP A 30 6.40 -3.23 -17.97
C ASP A 30 7.08 -2.23 -17.01
N GLY A 31 8.04 -2.71 -16.22
CA GLY A 31 8.73 -1.91 -15.21
C GLY A 31 7.91 -1.51 -13.96
N THR A 32 6.63 -1.89 -13.84
CA THR A 32 5.86 -1.63 -12.60
C THR A 32 6.53 -2.34 -11.42
N PRO A 33 6.93 -1.62 -10.36
CA PRO A 33 7.56 -2.24 -9.21
C PRO A 33 6.50 -3.04 -8.44
N MET A 34 6.87 -4.26 -8.06
CA MET A 34 5.99 -5.19 -7.36
C MET A 34 6.67 -5.67 -6.09
N GLU A 35 5.91 -5.75 -5.02
CA GLU A 35 6.33 -6.29 -3.74
C GLU A 35 5.82 -7.73 -3.60
N ILE A 36 6.69 -8.60 -3.06
CA ILE A 36 6.42 -10.03 -2.91
C ILE A 36 6.33 -10.34 -1.43
N PHE A 37 5.14 -10.73 -0.98
CA PHE A 37 4.90 -11.22 0.37
C PHE A 37 4.76 -12.74 0.35
N THR A 38 5.24 -13.39 1.40
CA THR A 38 5.12 -14.83 1.60
C THR A 38 4.37 -15.12 2.90
N ASN A 39 3.51 -16.12 2.87
CA ASN A 39 2.83 -16.65 4.06
C ASN A 39 2.76 -18.18 3.97
N SER A 40 2.14 -18.83 4.95
CA SER A 40 1.98 -20.31 4.97
C SER A 40 1.21 -20.85 3.76
N ASP A 41 0.33 -20.04 3.19
CA ASP A 41 -0.64 -20.46 2.17
C ASP A 41 -0.18 -20.13 0.75
N GLY A 42 0.90 -19.35 0.60
CA GLY A 42 1.51 -19.03 -0.69
C GLY A 42 2.16 -17.66 -0.77
N ILE A 43 2.05 -17.06 -1.97
CA ILE A 43 2.71 -15.81 -2.34
C ILE A 43 1.64 -14.77 -2.69
N ILE A 44 1.79 -13.55 -2.16
CA ILE A 44 0.95 -12.41 -2.48
C ILE A 44 1.81 -11.37 -3.19
N LEU A 45 1.34 -10.92 -4.36
CA LEU A 45 1.97 -9.83 -5.11
C LEU A 45 1.15 -8.55 -4.95
N ARG A 46 1.81 -7.44 -4.59
CA ARG A 46 1.21 -6.10 -4.52
C ARG A 46 2.01 -5.12 -5.36
N LYS A 47 1.38 -4.06 -5.87
CA LYS A 47 2.13 -2.96 -6.49
C LYS A 47 2.92 -2.28 -5.39
N TYR A 48 4.21 -2.11 -5.61
CA TYR A 48 5.05 -1.39 -4.66
C TYR A 48 4.77 0.12 -4.77
N SER A 49 4.57 0.76 -3.64
CA SER A 49 4.45 2.21 -3.52
C SER A 49 5.32 2.66 -2.37
N ALA A 50 6.41 3.39 -2.66
CA ALA A 50 7.28 3.96 -1.64
C ALA A 50 6.50 4.89 -0.67
N GLY A 51 5.40 5.49 -1.14
CA GLY A 51 4.54 6.33 -0.33
C GLY A 51 3.58 5.57 0.58
N GLU A 52 3.35 4.27 0.38
CA GLU A 52 2.34 3.52 1.17
C GLU A 52 2.75 3.39 2.64
N GLU A 53 4.02 3.10 2.91
CA GLU A 53 4.53 3.04 4.29
C GLU A 53 4.44 4.41 4.98
N LEU A 54 4.78 5.48 4.25
CA LEU A 54 4.69 6.84 4.76
C LEU A 54 3.24 7.29 4.98
N LEU A 55 2.31 6.90 4.09
CA LEU A 55 0.88 7.12 4.27
C LEU A 55 0.33 6.39 5.51
N ASN A 56 0.81 5.16 5.77
CA ASN A 56 0.45 4.42 6.97
C ASN A 56 0.95 5.13 8.23
N MET A 57 2.20 5.57 8.24
CA MET A 57 2.75 6.36 9.37
C MET A 57 1.96 7.64 9.62
N VAL A 58 1.62 8.39 8.58
CA VAL A 58 0.80 9.61 8.69
C VAL A 58 -0.60 9.30 9.22
N SER A 59 -1.15 8.12 8.91
CA SER A 59 -2.44 7.68 9.43
C SER A 59 -2.38 7.36 10.92
N VAL A 60 -1.36 6.63 11.36
CA VAL A 60 -1.10 6.35 12.78
C VAL A 60 -0.90 7.64 13.59
N LEU A 61 -0.14 8.60 13.02
CA LEU A 61 0.06 9.90 13.66
C LEU A 61 -1.27 10.66 13.83
N ALA A 62 -2.16 10.61 12.83
CA ALA A 62 -3.47 11.25 12.91
C ALA A 62 -4.32 10.67 14.05
N GLU A 63 -4.34 9.35 14.20
CA GLU A 63 -5.07 8.67 15.28
C GLU A 63 -4.49 9.05 16.66
N ALA A 64 -3.15 9.03 16.82
CA ALA A 64 -2.52 9.40 18.08
C ALA A 64 -2.80 10.86 18.50
N VAL A 65 -2.86 11.78 17.53
CA VAL A 65 -3.23 13.18 17.77
C VAL A 65 -4.70 13.32 18.17
N ASP A 66 -5.58 12.51 17.57
CA ASP A 66 -7.00 12.49 17.91
C ASP A 66 -7.26 11.93 19.32
N ASP A 67 -6.46 10.96 19.76
CA ASP A 67 -6.54 10.40 21.11
C ASP A 67 -5.95 11.34 22.19
N SER A 68 -5.01 12.22 21.81
CA SER A 68 -4.35 13.16 22.74
C SER A 68 -5.13 14.49 22.91
N VAL A 69 -6.38 14.57 22.44
CA VAL A 69 -7.20 15.80 22.48
C VAL A 69 -7.47 16.30 23.90
N ASP A 70 -7.54 15.39 24.87
CA ASP A 70 -7.78 15.76 26.27
C ASP A 70 -6.52 16.37 26.94
N ASP A 71 -5.34 16.07 26.42
CA ASP A 71 -4.05 16.55 26.93
C ASP A 71 -3.54 17.81 26.20
N LEU A 72 -4.10 18.10 25.02
CA LEU A 72 -3.67 19.19 24.14
C LEU A 72 -4.75 20.27 23.97
N GLU A 73 -4.33 21.54 23.91
CA GLU A 73 -5.25 22.63 23.56
C GLU A 73 -5.86 22.39 22.18
N ARG A 74 -7.19 22.53 22.08
CA ARG A 74 -7.96 22.28 20.84
C ARG A 74 -7.43 23.00 19.60
N GLU A 75 -6.87 24.20 19.80
CA GLU A 75 -6.28 25.00 18.72
C GLU A 75 -5.02 24.34 18.14
N LYS A 76 -4.15 23.78 18.99
CA LYS A 76 -2.95 23.06 18.57
C LYS A 76 -3.29 21.76 17.83
N VAL A 77 -4.29 21.02 18.31
CA VAL A 77 -4.78 19.82 17.63
C VAL A 77 -5.30 20.17 16.22
N SER A 78 -6.05 21.26 16.09
CA SER A 78 -6.57 21.71 14.80
C SER A 78 -5.45 22.03 13.82
N ALA A 79 -4.40 22.73 14.26
CA ALA A 79 -3.25 23.05 13.42
C ALA A 79 -2.50 21.80 12.95
N ILE A 80 -2.26 20.84 13.87
CA ILE A 80 -1.58 19.58 13.53
C ILE A 80 -2.40 18.75 12.52
N ARG A 81 -3.72 18.68 12.67
CA ARG A 81 -4.61 18.00 11.72
C ARG A 81 -4.53 18.58 10.31
N GLU A 82 -4.42 19.90 10.20
CA GLU A 82 -4.28 20.57 8.91
C GLU A 82 -2.96 20.16 8.22
N HIS A 83 -1.85 20.16 8.95
CA HIS A 83 -0.55 19.74 8.42
C HIS A 83 -0.53 18.26 8.00
N ILE A 84 -1.15 17.38 8.79
CA ILE A 84 -1.31 15.97 8.45
C ILE A 84 -2.10 15.81 7.13
N LYS A 85 -3.13 16.63 6.92
CA LYS A 85 -3.93 16.61 5.68
C LYS A 85 -3.11 17.06 4.47
N GLU A 86 -2.27 18.08 4.61
CA GLU A 86 -1.36 18.53 3.56
C GLU A 86 -0.36 17.44 3.19
N ILE A 87 0.29 16.82 4.18
CA ILE A 87 1.23 15.71 3.96
C ILE A 87 0.54 14.57 3.22
N ARG A 88 -0.69 14.20 3.62
CA ARG A 88 -1.46 13.15 2.94
C ARG A 88 -1.77 13.48 1.48
N ASN A 89 -1.95 14.75 1.13
CA ASN A 89 -2.20 15.16 -0.25
C ASN A 89 -0.95 15.09 -1.13
N VAL A 90 0.23 15.35 -0.57
CA VAL A 90 1.51 15.23 -1.30
C VAL A 90 1.87 13.77 -1.58
N LEU A 91 1.44 12.86 -0.72
CA LEU A 91 1.76 11.42 -0.82
C LEU A 91 0.80 10.60 -1.70
N LYS A 92 -0.29 11.20 -2.17
CA LYS A 92 -1.27 10.55 -3.06
C LYS A 92 -0.94 10.79 -4.53
#